data_AF-A0A7T7UYI1-F1
#
_entry.id   AF-A0A7T7UYI1-F1
#
_cell.length_a   1.000
_cell.length_b   1.000
_cell.length_c   1.000
_cell.angle_alpha   90.00
_cell.angle_beta   90.00
_cell.angle_gamma   90.00
#
_symmetry.space_group_name_H-M   'P 1'
#
loop_
_entity.id
_entity.type
_entity.pdbx_description
1 polymer ?
#
loop_
_entity_poly.entity_id
_entity_poly.type
_entity_poly.pdbx_seq_one_letter_code
_entity_poly.pdbx_strand_id
1 'polypeptide(L)'
;MLLILHILIVISGSWLTFYLNRYLKLGAVKSSSLLALIIGGIYQINESFLHYDLPRDIPFLVIGSTFIGMITSRKHYKNFNLFIAPIVFTIIYYNISKEFNGFGGALGTAACISLLISIYLRSLKATKKVIKPFRHVKVEAMKRNRHRKLKEAFK
;
A
#
# COMPACT_ATOMS: atom_id res chain seq x y z
N MET A 1 6.01 -6.61 19.70
CA MET A 1 6.60 -5.32 19.28
C MET A 1 6.90 -5.27 17.78
N LEU A 2 7.53 -6.30 17.20
CA LEU A 2 7.92 -6.34 15.78
C LEU A 2 6.76 -6.29 14.77
N LEU A 3 5.61 -6.90 15.07
CA LEU A 3 4.47 -6.96 14.14
C LEU A 3 3.93 -5.56 13.76
N ILE A 4 3.80 -4.66 14.74
CA ILE A 4 3.29 -3.30 14.52
C ILE A 4 4.26 -2.52 13.63
N LEU A 5 5.56 -2.66 13.88
CA LEU A 5 6.61 -2.04 13.07
C LEU A 5 6.55 -2.53 11.61
N HIS A 6 6.39 -3.84 11.40
CA HIS A 6 6.22 -4.39 10.05
C HIS A 6 4.95 -3.89 9.35
N ILE A 7 3.83 -3.78 10.06
CA ILE A 7 2.61 -3.20 9.49
C ILE A 7 2.86 -1.76 9.03
N LEU A 8 3.52 -0.94 9.85
CA LEU A 8 3.85 0.44 9.49
C LEU A 8 4.77 0.51 8.27
N ILE A 9 5.78 -0.36 8.18
CA ILE A 9 6.67 -0.46 7.03
C ILE A 9 5.90 -0.83 5.76
N VAL A 10 5.05 -1.86 5.81
CA VAL A 10 4.28 -2.33 4.64
C VAL A 10 3.26 -1.28 4.19
N ILE A 11 2.58 -0.59 5.12
CA ILE A 11 1.69 0.53 4.77
C ILE A 11 2.50 1.62 4.05
N SER A 12 3.64 2.01 4.62
CA SER A 12 4.51 3.06 4.08
C SER A 12 5.03 2.70 2.68
N GLY A 13 5.51 1.47 2.49
CA GLY A 13 5.98 0.97 1.21
C GLY A 13 4.88 0.98 0.15
N SER A 14 3.67 0.51 0.50
CA SER A 14 2.52 0.53 -0.42
C SER A 14 2.09 1.96 -0.81
N TRP A 15 2.11 2.89 0.14
CA TRP A 15 1.82 4.31 -0.09
C TRP A 15 2.88 4.97 -0.96
N LEU A 16 4.15 4.67 -0.70
CA LEU A 16 5.25 5.22 -1.48
C LEU A 16 5.20 4.72 -2.92
N THR A 17 4.99 3.42 -3.16
CA THR A 17 4.82 2.90 -4.53
C THR A 17 3.59 3.49 -5.20
N PHE A 18 2.48 3.65 -4.49
CA PHE A 18 1.30 4.34 -5.02
C PHE A 18 1.61 5.79 -5.40
N TYR A 19 2.34 6.52 -4.56
CA TYR A 19 2.70 7.91 -4.80
C TYR A 19 3.62 8.05 -6.02
N LEU A 20 4.68 7.25 -6.09
CA LEU A 20 5.60 7.19 -7.24
C LEU A 20 4.84 6.89 -8.54
N ASN A 21 3.93 5.93 -8.50
CA ASN A 21 3.16 5.54 -9.67
C ASN A 21 2.16 6.63 -10.10
N ARG A 22 1.44 7.21 -9.13
CA ARG A 22 0.33 8.14 -9.40
C ARG A 22 0.78 9.56 -9.73
N TYR A 23 1.78 10.08 -9.00
CA TYR A 23 2.20 11.48 -9.09
C TYR A 23 3.42 11.65 -10.00
N LEU A 24 4.40 10.74 -9.94
CA LEU A 24 5.60 10.81 -10.79
C LEU A 24 5.42 10.10 -12.15
N LYS A 25 4.26 9.46 -12.38
CA LYS A 25 3.91 8.77 -13.65
C LYS A 25 4.97 7.78 -14.14
N LEU A 26 5.79 7.24 -13.24
CA LEU A 26 6.83 6.25 -13.55
C LEU A 26 6.23 4.96 -14.12
N GLY A 27 4.95 4.72 -13.90
CA GLY A 27 4.25 3.50 -14.28
C GLY A 27 4.37 2.43 -13.20
N ALA A 28 3.47 1.45 -13.27
CA ALA A 28 3.28 0.46 -12.23
C ALA A 28 4.56 -0.35 -11.95
N VAL A 29 5.10 -0.98 -12.98
CA VAL A 29 6.27 -1.86 -12.87
C VAL A 29 7.51 -1.08 -12.43
N LYS A 30 7.80 0.06 -13.06
CA LYS A 30 9.00 0.86 -12.74
C LYS A 30 8.99 1.40 -11.30
N SER A 31 7.82 1.77 -10.78
CA SER A 31 7.69 2.28 -9.40
C SER A 31 8.01 1.21 -8.36
N SER A 32 7.58 -0.03 -8.61
CA SER A 32 7.85 -1.17 -7.72
C SER A 32 9.29 -1.65 -7.85
N SER A 33 9.83 -1.76 -9.08
CA SER A 33 11.22 -2.16 -9.29
C SER A 33 12.21 -1.17 -8.70
N LEU A 34 11.93 0.14 -8.77
CA LEU A 34 12.76 1.17 -8.16
C LEU A 34 12.84 1.01 -6.64
N LEU A 35 11.69 0.82 -5.99
CA LEU A 35 11.66 0.62 -4.54
C LEU A 35 12.34 -0.69 -4.12
N ALA A 36 12.10 -1.76 -4.88
CA ALA A 36 12.74 -3.06 -4.64
C ALA A 36 14.26 -2.97 -4.78
N LEU A 37 14.76 -2.23 -5.78
CA LEU A 37 16.19 -2.01 -5.98
C LEU A 37 16.81 -1.20 -4.84
N ILE A 38 16.14 -0.13 -4.38
CA ILE A 38 16.63 0.68 -3.26
C ILE A 38 16.74 -0.17 -1.99
N ILE A 39 15.68 -0.93 -1.66
CA ILE A 39 15.64 -1.72 -0.43
C ILE A 39 16.59 -2.90 -0.49
N GLY A 40 16.63 -3.62 -1.61
CA GLY A 40 17.58 -4.71 -1.82
C GLY A 40 19.03 -4.22 -1.80
N GLY A 41 19.30 -3.05 -2.40
CA GLY A 41 20.62 -2.43 -2.36
C GLY A 41 21.06 -2.02 -0.95
N ILE A 42 20.17 -1.39 -0.18
CA ILE A 42 20.44 -1.04 1.23
C ILE A 42 20.72 -2.31 2.05
N TYR A 43 19.91 -3.35 1.85
CA TYR A 43 20.10 -4.63 2.54
C TYR A 43 21.46 -5.27 2.20
N GLN A 44 21.82 -5.30 0.91
CA GLN A 44 23.11 -5.84 0.46
C GLN A 44 24.30 -5.04 0.99
N ILE A 45 24.23 -3.71 0.98
CA ILE A 45 25.29 -2.85 1.53
C ILE A 45 25.42 -3.09 3.04
N ASN A 46 24.29 -3.27 3.73
CA ASN A 46 24.30 -3.54 5.17
C ASN A 46 24.96 -4.89 5.49
N GLU A 47 24.59 -5.97 4.79
CA GLU A 47 25.21 -7.28 4.98
C GLU A 47 26.70 -7.28 4.61
N SER A 48 27.12 -6.54 3.58
CA SER A 48 28.51 -6.53 3.15
C SER A 48 29.43 -5.63 3.98
N PHE A 49 28.95 -4.50 4.50
CA PHE A 49 29.81 -3.46 5.08
C PHE A 49 29.46 -3.10 6.53
N LEU A 50 28.18 -2.84 6.82
CA LEU A 50 27.78 -2.28 8.12
C LEU A 50 27.55 -3.34 9.21
N HIS A 51 27.20 -4.57 8.83
CA HIS A 51 26.94 -5.71 9.73
C HIS A 51 25.93 -5.42 10.86
N TYR A 52 24.94 -4.54 10.64
CA TYR A 52 23.83 -4.39 11.59
C TYR A 52 22.86 -5.57 11.50
N ASP A 53 22.30 -5.96 12.65
CA ASP A 53 21.21 -6.95 12.78
C ASP A 53 19.92 -6.42 12.16
N LEU A 54 19.83 -6.48 10.83
CA LEU A 54 18.63 -6.12 10.09
C LEU A 54 17.77 -7.38 9.86
N PRO A 55 16.50 -7.40 10.29
CA PRO A 55 15.63 -8.55 10.09
C PRO A 55 15.52 -8.93 8.61
N ARG A 56 15.76 -10.21 8.29
CA ARG A 56 15.68 -10.76 6.93
C ARG A 56 14.30 -10.60 6.29
N ASP A 57 13.25 -10.43 7.10
CA ASP A 57 11.87 -10.24 6.64
C ASP A 57 11.62 -8.88 5.97
N ILE A 58 12.41 -7.84 6.30
CA ILE A 58 12.13 -6.47 5.88
C ILE A 58 12.11 -6.32 4.35
N PRO A 59 13.12 -6.80 3.59
CA PRO A 59 13.10 -6.73 2.13
C PRO A 59 11.86 -7.40 1.54
N PHE A 60 11.48 -8.57 2.04
CA PHE A 60 10.32 -9.32 1.54
C PHE A 60 8.99 -8.61 1.82
N LEU A 61 8.83 -8.09 3.03
CA LEU A 61 7.67 -7.29 3.42
C LEU A 61 7.55 -6.03 2.56
N VAL A 62 8.66 -5.34 2.30
CA VAL A 62 8.64 -4.12 1.49
C VAL A 62 8.33 -4.45 0.04
N ILE A 63 8.97 -5.47 -0.56
CA ILE A 63 8.70 -5.89 -1.94
C ILE A 63 7.22 -6.27 -2.11
N GLY A 64 6.67 -7.11 -1.23
CA GLY A 64 5.27 -7.49 -1.26
C GLY A 64 4.32 -6.29 -1.13
N SER A 65 4.66 -5.32 -0.27
CA SER A 65 3.90 -4.08 -0.13
C SER A 65 3.86 -3.24 -1.41
N THR A 66 4.93 -3.27 -2.21
CA THR A 66 5.00 -2.51 -3.46
C THR A 66 4.03 -3.04 -4.51
N PHE A 67 3.76 -4.35 -4.53
CA PHE A 67 2.76 -4.95 -5.41
C PHE A 67 1.35 -4.43 -5.08
N ILE A 68 1.03 -4.28 -3.79
CA ILE A 68 -0.23 -3.70 -3.34
C ILE A 68 -0.36 -2.24 -3.81
N GLY A 69 0.70 -1.44 -3.64
CA GLY A 69 0.74 -0.05 -4.08
C GLY A 69 0.65 0.11 -5.60
N MET A 70 1.28 -0.80 -6.35
CA MET A 70 1.24 -0.84 -7.81
C MET A 70 -0.18 -1.04 -8.34
N ILE A 71 -0.93 -2.01 -7.80
CA ILE A 71 -2.28 -2.34 -8.28
C ILE A 71 -3.28 -1.24 -7.88
N THR A 72 -3.10 -0.65 -6.70
CA THR A 72 -4.01 0.36 -6.14
C THR A 72 -3.94 1.72 -6.86
N SER A 73 -2.90 2.00 -7.66
CA SER A 73 -2.82 3.27 -8.40
C SER A 73 -3.83 3.39 -9.56
N ARG A 74 -4.44 2.25 -9.97
CA ARG A 74 -5.48 2.24 -11.01
C ARG A 74 -6.73 3.00 -10.52
N LYS A 75 -7.35 3.76 -11.43
CA LYS A 75 -8.46 4.72 -11.17
C LYS A 75 -9.62 4.20 -10.30
N HIS A 76 -9.80 2.89 -10.12
CA HIS A 76 -10.91 2.29 -9.39
C HIS A 76 -10.64 2.02 -7.89
N TYR A 77 -9.38 2.05 -7.45
CA TYR A 77 -9.04 1.76 -6.07
C TYR A 77 -8.93 3.05 -5.24
N LYS A 78 -9.63 3.05 -4.09
CA LYS A 78 -9.65 4.18 -3.15
C LYS A 78 -8.63 3.94 -2.03
N ASN A 79 -8.19 5.00 -1.37
CA ASN A 79 -7.21 4.98 -0.26
C ASN A 79 -7.51 3.94 0.84
N PHE A 80 -8.78 3.53 1.00
CA PHE A 80 -9.16 2.43 1.90
C PHE A 80 -8.42 1.12 1.60
N ASN A 81 -8.29 0.75 0.32
CA ASN A 81 -7.63 -0.48 -0.07
C ASN A 81 -6.13 -0.42 0.22
N LEU A 82 -5.55 0.77 0.09
CA LEU A 82 -4.14 1.07 0.37
C LEU A 82 -3.80 1.00 1.87
N PHE A 83 -4.80 0.93 2.75
CA PHE A 83 -4.61 0.79 4.20
C PHE A 83 -4.94 -0.62 4.68
N ILE A 84 -6.05 -1.20 4.21
CA ILE A 84 -6.51 -2.53 4.66
C ILE A 84 -5.69 -3.65 4.03
N ALA A 85 -5.35 -3.57 2.73
CA ALA A 85 -4.64 -4.66 2.05
C ALA A 85 -3.23 -4.91 2.61
N PRO A 86 -2.40 -3.89 2.93
CA PRO A 86 -1.13 -4.08 3.63
C PRO A 86 -1.23 -4.82 4.95
N ILE A 87 -2.25 -4.52 5.76
CA ILE A 87 -2.46 -5.17 7.07
C ILE A 87 -2.77 -6.65 6.87
N VAL A 88 -3.69 -6.97 5.97
CA VAL A 88 -4.04 -8.36 5.63
C VAL A 88 -2.82 -9.10 5.07
N PHE A 89 -2.03 -8.44 4.24
CA PHE A 89 -0.79 -9.00 3.69
C PHE A 89 0.22 -9.35 4.78
N THR A 90 0.46 -8.47 5.75
CA THR A 90 1.36 -8.77 6.86
C THR A 90 0.89 -9.99 7.65
N ILE A 91 -0.42 -10.11 7.91
CA ILE A 91 -0.98 -11.28 8.61
C ILE A 91 -0.74 -12.56 7.78
N ILE A 92 -1.03 -12.53 6.48
CA ILE A 92 -0.82 -13.68 5.59
C ILE A 92 0.67 -14.05 5.51
N TYR A 93 1.55 -13.06 5.36
CA TYR A 93 3.01 -13.27 5.31
C TYR A 93 3.49 -14.01 6.56
N TYR A 94 3.08 -13.59 7.74
CA TYR A 94 3.51 -14.24 8.99
C TYR A 94 3.01 -15.68 9.17
N ASN A 95 1.88 -16.03 8.56
CA ASN A 95 1.35 -17.39 8.64
C ASN A 95 1.96 -18.32 7.59
N ILE A 96 2.39 -17.80 6.44
CA ILE A 96 2.84 -18.62 5.31
C ILE A 96 4.37 -18.51 5.09
N SER A 97 5.07 -17.56 5.73
CA SER A 97 6.52 -17.33 5.53
C SER A 97 7.39 -18.56 5.76
N LYS A 98 6.97 -19.49 6.62
CA LYS A 98 7.70 -20.74 6.92
C LYS A 98 7.66 -21.76 5.77
N GLU A 99 6.68 -21.65 4.86
CA GLU A 99 6.42 -22.61 3.79
C GLU A 99 6.93 -22.16 2.42
N PHE A 100 7.47 -20.94 2.31
CA PHE A 100 7.93 -20.39 1.04
C PHE A 100 9.41 -20.72 0.77
N ASN A 101 9.64 -21.81 0.03
CA ASN A 101 10.96 -22.13 -0.56
C ASN A 101 11.34 -21.24 -1.76
N GLY A 102 10.55 -20.21 -2.06
CA GLY A 102 10.80 -19.22 -3.11
C GLY A 102 9.89 -18.00 -2.93
N PHE A 103 10.48 -16.81 -2.88
CA PHE A 103 9.76 -15.62 -2.38
C PHE A 103 8.99 -14.84 -3.45
N GLY A 104 9.44 -14.83 -4.71
CA GLY A 104 8.88 -13.94 -5.74
C GLY A 104 7.38 -14.14 -6.03
N GLY A 105 6.99 -15.31 -6.55
CA GLY A 105 5.59 -15.60 -6.91
C GLY A 105 4.67 -15.72 -5.68
N ALA A 106 5.19 -16.30 -4.60
CA ALA A 106 4.55 -16.41 -3.30
C ALA A 106 4.12 -15.04 -2.71
N LEU A 107 5.05 -14.08 -2.66
CA LEU A 107 4.77 -12.75 -2.15
C LEU A 107 3.74 -12.02 -3.04
N GLY A 108 3.86 -12.18 -4.36
CA GLY A 108 2.91 -11.61 -5.32
C GLY A 108 1.49 -12.15 -5.14
N THR A 109 1.33 -13.46 -4.96
CA THR A 109 0.03 -14.10 -4.71
C THR A 109 -0.57 -13.67 -3.37
N ALA A 110 0.23 -13.63 -2.30
CA ALA A 110 -0.21 -13.14 -1.00
C ALA A 110 -0.68 -11.67 -1.07
N ALA A 111 0.04 -10.81 -1.80
CA ALA A 111 -0.35 -9.42 -2.02
C ALA A 111 -1.67 -9.31 -2.83
N CYS A 112 -1.84 -10.16 -3.85
CA CYS A 112 -3.06 -10.22 -4.65
C CYS A 112 -4.28 -10.65 -3.82
N ILE A 113 -4.15 -11.73 -3.05
CA ILE A 113 -5.21 -12.24 -2.15
C ILE A 113 -5.60 -11.16 -1.14
N SER A 114 -4.61 -10.48 -0.55
CA SER A 114 -4.85 -9.40 0.42
C SER A 114 -5.64 -8.25 -0.19
N LEU A 115 -5.35 -7.90 -1.44
CA LEU A 115 -6.08 -6.88 -2.17
C LEU A 115 -7.51 -7.32 -2.49
N LEU A 116 -7.72 -8.57 -2.93
CA LEU A 116 -9.05 -9.13 -3.17
C LEU A 116 -9.91 -9.14 -1.91
N ILE A 117 -9.35 -9.56 -0.78
CA ILE A 117 -10.00 -9.49 0.54
C ILE A 117 -10.39 -8.05 0.88
N SER A 118 -9.48 -7.10 0.66
CA SER A 118 -9.73 -5.67 0.89
C SER A 118 -10.85 -5.10 0.01
N ILE A 119 -10.91 -5.49 -1.27
CA ILE A 119 -11.98 -5.13 -2.19
C ILE A 119 -13.31 -5.74 -1.75
N TYR A 120 -13.31 -7.02 -1.37
CA TYR A 120 -14.49 -7.74 -0.89
C TYR A 120 -15.03 -7.11 0.40
N LEU A 121 -14.16 -6.86 1.39
CA LEU A 121 -14.48 -6.14 2.63
C LEU A 121 -15.15 -4.79 2.35
N ARG A 122 -14.66 -4.04 1.36
CA ARG A 122 -15.29 -2.77 0.95
C ARG A 122 -16.67 -2.97 0.34
N SER A 123 -16.92 -4.08 -0.35
CA SER A 123 -18.19 -4.39 -1.00
C SER A 123 -19.31 -4.72 0.01
N LEU A 124 -18.95 -5.29 1.17
CA LEU A 124 -19.88 -5.64 2.24
C LEU A 124 -20.70 -4.42 2.71
N LYS A 125 -22.01 -4.63 2.90
CA LYS A 125 -22.97 -3.58 3.30
C LYS A 125 -22.61 -2.92 4.63
N ALA A 126 -21.97 -3.64 5.55
CA ALA A 126 -21.50 -3.13 6.85
C ALA A 126 -20.47 -1.99 6.68
N THR A 127 -19.50 -2.17 5.79
CA THR A 127 -18.45 -1.19 5.50
C THR A 127 -19.00 0.05 4.80
N LYS A 128 -20.04 -0.12 3.95
CA LYS A 128 -20.77 1.02 3.36
C LYS A 128 -21.44 1.90 4.43
N LYS A 129 -21.85 1.35 5.58
CA LYS A 129 -22.45 2.10 6.70
C LYS A 129 -21.40 2.98 7.41
N VAL A 130 -20.18 2.47 7.61
CA VAL A 130 -19.04 3.20 8.22
C VAL A 130 -18.46 4.26 7.26
N ILE A 131 -18.43 3.99 5.94
CA ILE A 131 -17.89 4.91 4.93
C ILE A 131 -18.88 6.05 4.56
N LYS A 132 -20.19 5.83 4.72
CA LYS A 132 -21.25 6.79 4.40
C LYS A 132 -21.03 8.20 4.99
N PRO A 133 -20.74 8.38 6.30
CA PRO A 133 -20.52 9.72 6.87
C PRO A 133 -19.31 10.42 6.24
N PHE A 134 -18.18 9.72 6.06
CA PHE A 134 -16.99 10.29 5.40
C PHE A 134 -17.24 10.72 3.96
N ARG A 135 -18.13 10.01 3.24
CA ARG A 135 -18.48 10.36 1.86
C ARG A 135 -19.36 11.62 1.80
N HIS A 136 -20.29 11.78 2.73
CA HIS A 136 -21.11 13.00 2.83
C HIS A 136 -20.27 14.23 3.14
N VAL A 137 -19.38 14.14 4.13
CA VAL A 137 -18.47 15.24 4.52
C VAL A 137 -17.62 15.70 3.34
N LYS A 138 -17.05 14.77 2.56
CA LYS A 138 -16.24 15.13 1.39
C LYS A 138 -17.05 15.77 0.27
N VAL A 139 -18.29 15.32 0.03
CA VAL A 139 -19.18 15.89 -0.99
C VAL A 139 -19.63 17.28 -0.59
N GLU A 140 -19.98 17.49 0.68
CA GLU A 140 -20.36 18.81 1.18
C GLU A 140 -19.19 19.81 1.18
N ALA A 141 -18.01 19.39 1.62
CA ALA A 141 -16.81 20.23 1.56
C ALA A 141 -16.45 20.64 0.11
N MET A 142 -16.61 19.71 -0.84
CA MET A 142 -16.37 19.97 -2.26
C MET A 142 -17.43 20.91 -2.87
N LYS A 143 -18.70 20.78 -2.46
CA LYS A 143 -19.78 21.74 -2.81
C LYS A 143 -19.49 23.14 -2.26
N ARG A 144 -19.06 23.23 -0.98
CA ARG A 144 -18.68 24.50 -0.34
C ARG A 144 -17.54 25.20 -1.06
N ASN A 145 -16.47 24.48 -1.41
CA ASN A 145 -15.34 25.03 -2.17
C ASN A 145 -15.74 25.48 -3.59
N ARG A 146 -16.68 24.79 -4.24
CA ARG A 146 -17.19 25.20 -5.56
C ARG A 146 -17.99 26.50 -5.48
N HIS A 147 -18.86 26.66 -4.48
CA HIS A 147 -19.60 27.91 -4.27
C HIS A 147 -18.70 29.08 -3.91
N ARG A 148 -17.64 28.85 -3.12
CA ARG A 148 -16.68 29.89 -2.76
C ARG A 148 -15.89 30.39 -3.97
N LYS A 149 -15.39 29.47 -4.81
CA LYS A 149 -14.73 29.84 -6.08
C LYS A 149 -15.63 30.62 -7.04
N LEU A 150 -16.92 30.26 -7.12
CA LEU A 150 -17.87 31.02 -7.94
C LEU A 150 -18.08 32.44 -7.40
N LYS A 151 -18.18 32.62 -6.09
CA LYS A 151 -18.29 33.98 -5.50
C LYS A 151 -17.04 34.84 -5.70
N GLU A 152 -15.86 34.23 -5.68
CA GLU A 152 -14.59 34.94 -5.95
C GLU A 152 -14.41 35.29 -7.43
N ALA A 153 -15.01 34.55 -8.37
CA ALA A 153 -14.91 34.79 -9.80
C ALA A 153 -15.91 35.83 -10.36
N PHE A 154 -16.96 36.15 -9.60
CA PHE A 154 -18.01 37.12 -9.97
C PHE A 154 -17.93 38.42 -9.15
N LYS A 155 -16.79 38.70 -8.52
CA LYS A 155 -16.49 39.93 -7.77
C LYS A 155 -15.37 40.67 -8.47
#